data_AF-A0AAD6UVX3-F1
#
_entry.id   AF-A0AAD6UVX3-F1
#
_cell.length_a   1.000
_cell.length_b   1.000
_cell.length_c   1.000
_cell.angle_alpha   90.00
_cell.angle_beta   90.00
_cell.angle_gamma   90.00
#
_symmetry.space_group_name_H-M   'P 1'
#
loop_
_entity.id
_entity.type
_entity.pdbx_description
1 polymer ?
#
loop_
_entity_poly.entity_id
_entity_poly.type
_entity_poly.pdbx_seq_one_letter_code
_entity_poly.pdbx_strand_id
1 'polypeptide(L)'
;PSMPQIFHGRESELSDILQLFTQGAPRIAILGAGGMGKTSLARAVLHYPDICLKYAESRIFVACDAASTLAELVTLIANYLGLELAKNPTRQIIHHLASRPPTLLILDNLETAWEPTASRKEIEEFLALLTDIQHLALIITMRGAERPAQVRWTRPFLQPLSPLSYDAAQKTFIDIAGEMHDNSNIEKILHLTNNMPLAIYLMAHLVDSDGCETVLSRWETEKTSVVSDGYDHRSNLDFSIALSLSSPRVASVPGTKELLSLLSMLPDGVSDQELKQSGFPIDNILGCKATLLRTALAYSTSQKRLKVLVPIQEHMQRYHPAQLTIVEPLFQHYREL
;
A
#
# COMPACT_ATOMS: atom_id res chain seq x y z
N PRO A 1 11.75 14.89 2.86
CA PRO A 1 11.17 14.83 1.50
C PRO A 1 10.27 16.06 1.26
N SER A 2 10.03 16.49 0.01
CA SER A 2 9.16 17.63 -0.31
C SER A 2 7.67 17.34 -0.08
N MET A 3 6.80 18.34 -0.11
CA MET A 3 5.34 18.15 -0.12
C MET A 3 4.87 17.56 -1.47
N PRO A 4 3.89 16.64 -1.50
CA PRO A 4 3.29 16.21 -2.76
C PRO A 4 2.67 17.41 -3.48
N GLN A 5 2.97 17.58 -4.78
CA GLN A 5 2.43 18.70 -5.57
C GLN A 5 1.01 18.43 -6.05
N ILE A 6 0.70 17.17 -6.34
CA ILE A 6 -0.65 16.70 -6.69
C ILE A 6 -1.14 15.83 -5.53
N PHE A 7 -2.19 16.28 -4.85
CA PHE A 7 -2.73 15.62 -3.66
C PHE A 7 -4.24 15.85 -3.57
N HIS A 8 -5.02 14.88 -4.05
CA HIS A 8 -6.48 14.94 -4.07
C HIS A 8 -7.09 13.70 -3.41
N GLY A 9 -8.24 13.87 -2.74
CA GLY A 9 -9.09 12.76 -2.29
C GLY A 9 -8.57 12.04 -1.05
N ARG A 10 -7.73 12.72 -0.26
CA ARG A 10 -7.15 12.23 1.01
C ARG A 10 -7.36 13.22 2.16
N GLU A 11 -8.22 14.19 1.97
CA GLU A 11 -8.51 15.25 2.93
C GLU A 11 -9.16 14.67 4.20
N SER A 12 -10.03 13.67 4.06
CA SER A 12 -10.61 12.94 5.19
C SER A 12 -9.57 12.23 6.03
N GLU A 13 -8.71 11.41 5.40
CA GLU A 13 -7.69 10.64 6.11
C GLU A 13 -6.62 11.56 6.72
N LEU A 14 -6.28 12.65 6.03
CA LEU A 14 -5.40 13.69 6.58
C LEU A 14 -6.04 14.33 7.82
N SER A 15 -7.31 14.74 7.74
CA SER A 15 -8.04 15.31 8.88
C SER A 15 -8.11 14.34 10.05
N ASP A 16 -8.42 13.07 9.82
CA ASP A 16 -8.46 12.03 10.85
C ASP A 16 -7.10 11.87 11.53
N ILE A 17 -6.00 11.84 10.76
CA ILE A 17 -4.65 11.78 11.30
C ILE A 17 -4.35 13.01 12.16
N LEU A 18 -4.63 14.21 11.66
CA LEU A 18 -4.36 15.47 12.37
C LEU A 18 -5.16 15.55 13.67
N GLN A 19 -6.39 15.04 13.70
CA GLN A 19 -7.17 14.95 14.92
C GLN A 19 -6.47 14.09 15.99
N LEU A 20 -5.78 13.01 15.61
CA LEU A 20 -5.02 12.20 16.57
C LEU A 20 -3.84 12.97 17.18
N PHE A 21 -3.25 13.93 16.46
CA PHE A 21 -2.18 14.78 16.99
C PHE A 21 -2.65 15.79 18.05
N THR A 22 -3.95 16.09 18.10
CA THR A 22 -4.53 16.96 19.15
C THR A 22 -4.54 16.27 20.53
N GLN A 23 -4.48 14.93 20.55
CA GLN A 23 -4.56 14.12 21.77
C GLN A 23 -3.17 13.83 22.39
N GLY A 24 -2.08 14.29 21.77
CA GLY A 24 -0.71 14.07 22.26
C GLY A 24 0.26 13.69 21.16
N ALA A 25 1.08 12.67 21.41
CA ALA A 25 1.99 12.07 20.45
C ALA A 25 1.41 10.74 19.95
N PRO A 26 0.78 10.72 18.76
CA PRO A 26 0.07 9.54 18.29
C PRO A 26 1.01 8.49 17.69
N ARG A 27 0.55 7.24 17.68
CA ARG A 27 1.18 6.09 17.05
C ARG A 27 0.24 5.64 15.94
N ILE A 28 0.60 5.89 14.68
CA ILE A 28 -0.29 5.74 13.53
C ILE A 28 0.35 4.79 12.52
N ALA A 29 -0.46 3.86 12.01
CA ALA A 29 -0.08 3.03 10.87
C ALA A 29 -0.96 3.39 9.68
N ILE A 30 -0.35 3.94 8.64
CA ILE A 30 -0.99 4.19 7.34
C ILE A 30 -0.80 2.93 6.50
N LEU A 31 -1.91 2.24 6.27
CA LEU A 31 -1.93 0.90 5.67
C LEU A 31 -2.63 0.93 4.32
N GLY A 32 -2.49 -0.13 3.51
CA GLY A 32 -3.13 -0.26 2.21
C GLY A 32 -2.26 -0.99 1.19
N ALA A 33 -2.85 -1.31 0.04
CA ALA A 33 -2.15 -1.97 -1.06
C ALA A 33 -0.99 -1.11 -1.60
N GLY A 34 -0.10 -1.73 -2.39
CA GLY A 34 0.93 -1.02 -3.14
C GLY A 34 0.32 0.08 -4.01
N GLY A 35 0.97 1.24 -4.10
CA GLY A 35 0.50 2.33 -4.97
C GLY A 35 -0.73 3.12 -4.50
N MET A 36 -1.21 2.92 -3.26
CA MET A 36 -2.39 3.62 -2.71
C MET A 36 -2.13 5.05 -2.20
N GLY A 37 -0.91 5.58 -2.33
CA GLY A 37 -0.57 6.94 -1.89
C GLY A 37 -0.26 7.09 -0.39
N LYS A 38 0.10 6.00 0.31
CA LYS A 38 0.47 6.01 1.75
C LYS A 38 1.61 7.00 2.05
N THR A 39 2.70 6.92 1.29
CA THR A 39 3.85 7.82 1.39
C THR A 39 3.46 9.27 1.13
N SER A 40 2.60 9.53 0.13
CA SER A 40 2.09 10.87 -0.16
C SER A 40 1.28 11.44 1.02
N LEU A 41 0.41 10.64 1.63
CA LEU A 41 -0.34 11.03 2.82
C LEU A 41 0.59 11.31 4.02
N ALA A 42 1.57 10.44 4.27
CA ALA A 42 2.57 10.67 5.32
C ALA A 42 3.36 11.97 5.12
N ARG A 43 3.74 12.28 3.87
CA ARG A 43 4.39 13.55 3.49
C ARG A 43 3.46 14.74 3.67
N ALA A 44 2.18 14.62 3.33
CA ALA A 44 1.20 15.68 3.55
C ALA A 44 1.05 16.01 5.05
N VAL A 45 1.01 14.99 5.92
CA VAL A 45 1.03 15.18 7.38
C VAL A 45 2.31 15.88 7.83
N LEU A 46 3.47 15.43 7.35
CA LEU A 46 4.78 15.99 7.69
C LEU A 46 4.85 17.51 7.43
N HIS A 47 4.22 17.97 6.36
CA HIS A 47 4.22 19.37 5.91
C HIS A 47 3.00 20.19 6.35
N TYR A 48 2.07 19.59 7.10
CA TYR A 48 0.87 20.30 7.52
C TYR A 48 1.21 21.44 8.48
N PRO A 49 0.61 22.65 8.36
CA PRO A 49 1.00 23.83 9.13
C PRO A 49 1.09 23.60 10.64
N ASP A 50 0.09 22.96 11.25
CA ASP A 50 0.10 22.70 12.70
C ASP A 50 1.19 21.70 13.11
N ILE A 51 1.52 20.75 12.24
CA ILE A 51 2.62 19.81 12.46
C ILE A 51 3.97 20.53 12.33
N CYS A 52 4.12 21.42 11.35
CA CYS A 52 5.28 22.29 11.20
C CYS A 52 5.48 23.16 12.46
N LEU A 53 4.41 23.75 12.98
CA LEU A 53 4.46 24.61 14.17
C LEU A 53 4.81 23.80 15.44
N LYS A 54 4.19 22.62 15.63
CA LYS A 54 4.38 21.81 16.83
C LYS A 54 5.74 21.13 16.91
N TYR A 55 6.23 20.60 15.79
CA TYR A 55 7.45 19.78 15.75
C TYR A 55 8.65 20.52 15.15
N ALA A 56 8.46 21.66 14.48
CA ALA A 56 9.52 22.49 13.88
C ALA A 56 10.51 21.64 13.06
N GLU A 57 11.80 21.68 13.38
CA GLU A 57 12.83 20.87 12.71
C GLU A 57 12.91 19.42 13.21
N SER A 58 12.18 19.05 14.26
CA SER A 58 12.14 17.69 14.83
C SER A 58 11.11 16.80 14.12
N ARG A 59 11.13 16.84 12.78
CA ARG A 59 10.28 16.06 11.88
C ARG A 59 11.18 15.20 10.99
N ILE A 60 11.28 13.92 11.32
CA ILE A 60 12.21 12.99 10.69
C ILE A 60 11.43 12.03 9.81
N PHE A 61 11.83 11.91 8.55
CA PHE A 61 11.26 10.97 7.60
C PHE A 61 12.36 10.01 7.15
N VAL A 62 12.16 8.72 7.43
CA VAL A 62 13.10 7.64 7.11
C VAL A 62 12.44 6.73 6.07
N ALA A 63 13.02 6.68 4.87
CA ALA A 63 12.60 5.72 3.83
C ALA A 63 13.28 4.37 4.08
N CYS A 64 12.51 3.35 4.52
CA CYS A 64 13.03 2.06 4.98
C CYS A 64 13.26 1.02 3.87
N ASP A 65 13.14 1.40 2.59
CA ASP A 65 13.23 0.49 1.43
C ASP A 65 14.56 -0.26 1.30
N ALA A 66 15.62 0.24 1.95
CA ALA A 66 16.95 -0.35 1.93
C ALA A 66 17.29 -1.17 3.20
N ALA A 67 16.34 -1.34 4.12
CA ALA A 67 16.55 -2.05 5.38
C ALA A 67 15.64 -3.28 5.48
N SER A 68 16.26 -4.46 5.46
CA SER A 68 15.61 -5.77 5.54
C SER A 68 15.76 -6.44 6.92
N THR A 69 16.63 -5.89 7.78
CA THR A 69 16.88 -6.37 9.14
C THR A 69 16.80 -5.24 10.16
N LEU A 70 16.70 -5.59 11.45
CA LEU A 70 16.76 -4.60 12.54
C LEU A 70 18.07 -3.80 12.52
N ALA A 71 19.21 -4.48 12.30
CA ALA A 71 20.52 -3.83 12.28
C ALA A 71 20.62 -2.77 11.16
N GLU A 72 20.11 -3.09 9.97
CA GLU A 72 20.05 -2.15 8.85
C GLU A 72 19.10 -0.99 9.13
N LEU A 73 17.91 -1.26 9.69
CA LEU A 73 16.92 -0.22 10.03
C LEU A 73 17.47 0.74 11.08
N VAL A 74 18.10 0.21 12.12
CA VAL A 74 18.71 0.99 13.20
C VAL A 74 19.87 1.85 12.65
N THR A 75 20.71 1.27 11.80
CA THR A 75 21.79 2.01 11.12
C THR A 75 21.24 3.14 10.26
N LEU A 76 20.19 2.86 9.50
CA LEU A 76 19.51 3.83 8.66
C LEU A 76 18.95 4.99 9.49
N ILE A 77 18.20 4.69 10.56
CA ILE A 77 17.65 5.72 11.45
C ILE A 77 18.76 6.54 12.11
N ALA A 78 19.85 5.91 12.57
CA ALA A 78 20.99 6.62 13.14
C ALA A 78 21.61 7.62 12.14
N ASN A 79 21.76 7.22 10.88
CA ASN A 79 22.25 8.10 9.81
C ASN A 79 21.32 9.30 9.58
N TYR A 80 20.01 9.10 9.52
CA TYR A 80 19.04 10.20 9.40
C TYR A 80 19.05 11.14 10.61
N LEU A 81 19.41 10.64 11.79
CA LEU A 81 19.57 11.42 13.01
C LEU A 81 20.92 12.15 13.11
N GLY A 82 21.86 11.88 12.19
CA GLY A 82 23.23 12.39 12.23
C GLY A 82 24.07 11.80 13.36
N LEU A 83 23.79 10.55 13.75
CA LEU A 83 24.48 9.86 14.82
C LEU A 83 25.62 8.99 14.27
N GLU A 84 26.80 9.08 14.88
CA GLU A 84 27.86 8.11 14.66
C GLU A 84 27.50 6.78 15.31
N LEU A 85 27.70 5.66 14.59
CA LEU A 85 27.31 4.33 15.05
C LEU A 85 28.10 3.92 16.31
N ALA A 86 27.39 3.83 17.44
CA ALA A 86 27.94 3.32 18.69
C ALA A 86 27.88 1.78 18.76
N LYS A 87 28.48 1.19 19.81
CA LYS A 87 28.39 -0.26 20.09
C LYS A 87 26.95 -0.77 20.27
N ASN A 88 26.04 0.09 20.71
CA ASN A 88 24.61 -0.23 20.83
C ASN A 88 23.79 0.92 20.21
N PRO A 89 23.60 0.89 18.87
CA PRO A 89 22.94 2.00 18.19
C PRO A 89 21.44 2.09 18.52
N THR A 90 20.78 0.98 18.84
CA THR A 90 19.38 0.99 19.32
C THR A 90 19.23 1.87 20.56
N ARG A 91 20.05 1.62 21.60
CA ARG A 91 20.02 2.42 22.84
C ARG A 91 20.36 3.87 22.58
N GLN A 92 21.30 4.14 21.68
CA GLN A 92 21.71 5.50 21.30
C GLN A 92 20.54 6.26 20.65
N ILE A 93 19.80 5.64 19.72
CA ILE A 93 18.62 6.23 19.08
C ILE A 93 17.55 6.56 20.12
N ILE A 94 17.21 5.59 20.98
CA ILE A 94 16.20 5.79 22.03
C ILE A 94 16.59 6.95 22.95
N HIS A 95 17.85 6.99 23.41
CA HIS A 95 18.35 8.08 24.26
C HIS A 95 18.33 9.44 23.55
N HIS A 96 18.72 9.48 22.28
CA HIS A 96 18.73 10.69 21.48
C HIS A 96 17.32 11.25 21.27
N LEU A 97 16.35 10.40 20.91
CA LEU A 97 14.95 10.81 20.74
C LEU A 97 14.31 11.21 22.08
N ALA A 98 14.65 10.52 23.17
CA ALA A 98 14.11 10.83 24.50
C ALA A 98 14.65 12.15 25.08
N SER A 99 15.88 12.55 24.72
CA SER A 99 16.49 13.82 25.17
C SER A 99 16.14 15.01 24.28
N ARG A 100 15.42 14.81 23.18
CA ARG A 100 14.98 15.84 22.24
C ARG A 100 13.60 16.43 22.58
N PRO A 101 13.26 17.61 22.02
CA PRO A 101 11.90 18.13 22.08
C PRO A 101 10.89 17.17 21.42
N PRO A 102 9.57 17.42 21.54
CA PRO A 102 8.55 16.68 20.82
C PRO A 102 8.97 16.42 19.37
N THR A 103 8.98 15.15 18.98
CA THR A 103 9.54 14.70 17.71
C THR A 103 8.49 13.91 16.95
N LEU A 104 8.39 14.12 15.64
CA LEU A 104 7.62 13.28 14.72
C LEU A 104 8.60 12.41 13.94
N LEU A 105 8.52 11.09 14.12
CA LEU A 105 9.26 10.11 13.35
C LEU A 105 8.32 9.39 12.38
N ILE A 106 8.62 9.44 11.09
CA ILE A 106 7.93 8.70 10.04
C ILE A 106 8.86 7.60 9.51
N LEU A 107 8.43 6.34 9.62
CA LEU A 107 9.10 5.18 9.01
C LEU A 107 8.29 4.74 7.80
N ASP A 108 8.75 5.11 6.61
CA ASP A 108 8.07 4.84 5.35
C ASP A 108 8.51 3.50 4.77
N ASN A 109 7.57 2.70 4.24
CA ASN A 109 7.80 1.37 3.67
C ASN A 109 8.48 0.39 4.65
N LEU A 110 8.01 0.40 5.91
CA LEU A 110 8.57 -0.41 7.00
C LEU A 110 8.39 -1.92 6.77
N GLU A 111 7.50 -2.34 5.86
CA GLU A 111 7.33 -3.75 5.50
C GLU A 111 8.64 -4.39 5.03
N THR A 112 9.57 -3.63 4.45
CA THR A 112 10.86 -4.18 4.00
C THR A 112 11.61 -4.85 5.15
N ALA A 113 11.60 -4.23 6.34
CA ALA A 113 12.24 -4.77 7.54
C ALA A 113 11.31 -5.70 8.34
N TRP A 114 10.00 -5.43 8.34
CA TRP A 114 9.04 -6.12 9.20
C TRP A 114 8.46 -7.40 8.60
N GLU A 115 8.33 -7.48 7.28
CA GLU A 115 7.71 -8.61 6.58
C GLU A 115 8.51 -9.93 6.73
N PRO A 116 9.87 -9.94 6.72
CA PRO A 116 10.64 -11.17 6.96
C PRO A 116 10.36 -11.75 8.35
N THR A 117 9.89 -13.01 8.41
CA THR A 117 9.52 -13.68 9.67
C THR A 117 10.65 -13.71 10.70
N ALA A 118 11.91 -13.83 10.25
CA ALA A 118 13.08 -13.87 11.12
C ALA A 118 13.31 -12.53 11.86
N SER A 119 13.05 -11.40 11.20
CA SER A 119 13.28 -10.05 11.76
C SER A 119 12.06 -9.50 12.50
N ARG A 120 10.86 -10.02 12.20
CA ARG A 120 9.57 -9.43 12.60
C ARG A 120 9.46 -9.14 14.10
N LYS A 121 9.84 -10.10 14.95
CA LYS A 121 9.78 -9.95 16.41
C LYS A 121 10.70 -8.83 16.90
N GLU A 122 11.93 -8.78 16.39
CA GLU A 122 12.92 -7.78 16.79
C GLU A 122 12.52 -6.38 16.35
N ILE A 123 11.91 -6.24 15.16
CA ILE A 123 11.34 -4.97 14.70
C ILE A 123 10.17 -4.53 15.61
N GLU A 124 9.28 -5.44 15.99
CA GLU A 124 8.16 -5.13 16.89
C GLU A 124 8.65 -4.70 18.29
N GLU A 125 9.66 -5.36 18.83
CA GLU A 125 10.31 -4.98 20.09
C GLU A 125 10.98 -3.60 19.97
N PHE A 126 11.64 -3.30 18.85
CA PHE A 126 12.22 -1.98 18.61
C PHE A 126 11.16 -0.88 18.50
N LEU A 127 10.04 -1.14 17.82
CA LEU A 127 8.92 -0.21 17.77
C LEU A 127 8.33 0.01 19.17
N ALA A 128 8.21 -1.04 19.99
CA ALA A 128 7.77 -0.90 21.38
C ALA A 128 8.66 0.08 22.16
N LEU A 129 9.99 -0.07 22.06
CA LEU A 129 10.96 0.84 22.69
C LEU A 129 10.83 2.29 22.21
N LEU A 130 10.62 2.52 20.91
CA LEU A 130 10.35 3.87 20.39
C LEU A 130 9.08 4.45 21.00
N THR A 131 8.04 3.64 21.12
CA THR A 131 6.73 4.09 21.59
C THR A 131 6.60 4.30 23.10
N ASP A 132 7.62 3.90 23.88
CA ASP A 132 7.74 4.25 25.30
C ASP A 132 8.08 5.73 25.52
N ILE A 133 8.64 6.39 24.49
CA ILE A 133 8.96 7.83 24.52
C ILE A 133 7.64 8.62 24.37
N GLN A 134 7.19 9.26 25.46
CA GLN A 134 5.86 9.88 25.53
C GLN A 134 5.65 11.05 24.55
N HIS A 135 6.70 11.78 24.21
CA HIS A 135 6.65 12.93 23.29
C HIS A 135 7.03 12.57 21.84
N LEU A 136 7.27 11.29 21.54
CA LEU A 136 7.55 10.81 20.19
C LEU A 136 6.25 10.43 19.48
N ALA A 137 5.87 11.20 18.47
CA ALA A 137 4.84 10.79 17.54
C ALA A 137 5.46 9.87 16.49
N LEU A 138 4.81 8.73 16.23
CA LEU A 138 5.28 7.72 15.30
C LEU A 138 4.24 7.51 14.21
N ILE A 139 4.64 7.69 12.95
CA ILE A 139 3.87 7.25 11.80
C ILE A 139 4.67 6.16 11.11
N ILE A 140 4.02 5.05 10.77
CA ILE A 140 4.58 4.06 9.86
C ILE A 140 3.70 3.98 8.60
N THR A 141 4.32 3.72 7.46
CA THR A 141 3.59 3.30 6.26
C THR A 141 3.96 1.87 5.92
N MET A 142 2.95 1.04 5.63
CA MET A 142 3.18 -0.37 5.28
C MET A 142 2.17 -0.92 4.28
N ARG A 143 2.62 -1.91 3.50
CA ARG A 143 1.74 -2.71 2.64
C ARG A 143 0.85 -3.67 3.45
N GLY A 144 -0.39 -3.81 2.98
CA GLY A 144 -1.39 -4.67 3.59
C GLY A 144 -2.26 -3.94 4.61
N ALA A 145 -2.97 -4.71 5.43
CA ALA A 145 -3.95 -4.23 6.42
C ALA A 145 -3.58 -4.61 7.87
N GLU A 146 -2.39 -5.16 8.06
CA GLU A 146 -1.90 -5.65 9.35
C GLU A 146 -0.92 -4.67 9.98
N ARG A 147 -1.10 -4.42 11.28
CA ARG A 147 -0.20 -3.56 12.06
C ARG A 147 0.86 -4.42 12.78
N PRO A 148 2.09 -3.93 12.93
CA PRO A 148 3.05 -4.53 13.85
C PRO A 148 2.45 -4.71 15.24
N ALA A 149 2.72 -5.86 15.86
CA ALA A 149 2.32 -6.12 17.24
C ALA A 149 3.19 -5.32 18.23
N GLN A 150 2.93 -5.50 19.53
CA GLN A 150 3.64 -4.85 20.64
C GLN A 150 3.54 -3.31 20.73
N VAL A 151 2.96 -2.66 19.72
CA VAL A 151 2.66 -1.23 19.74
C VAL A 151 1.20 -1.00 20.12
N ARG A 152 0.98 -0.13 21.11
CA ARG A 152 -0.35 0.41 21.42
C ARG A 152 -0.72 1.52 20.41
N TRP A 153 -1.16 1.12 19.23
CA TRP A 153 -1.59 2.04 18.17
C TRP A 153 -2.72 2.97 18.66
N THR A 154 -2.63 4.25 18.31
CA THR A 154 -3.61 5.28 18.69
C THR A 154 -4.95 5.02 17.98
N ARG A 155 -6.06 5.24 18.69
CA ARG A 155 -7.42 5.05 18.19
C ARG A 155 -8.11 6.40 17.95
N PRO A 156 -9.08 6.49 17.01
CA PRO A 156 -9.53 5.44 16.10
C PRO A 156 -8.45 4.99 15.11
N PHE A 157 -8.54 3.74 14.65
CA PHE A 157 -7.60 3.22 13.66
C PHE A 157 -7.98 3.75 12.27
N LEU A 158 -7.00 4.31 11.58
CA LEU A 158 -7.13 4.60 10.15
C LEU A 158 -7.40 3.29 9.40
N GLN A 159 -8.43 3.28 8.56
CA GLN A 159 -8.67 2.13 7.69
C GLN A 159 -7.55 2.04 6.64
N PRO A 160 -7.21 0.84 6.14
CA PRO A 160 -6.31 0.73 5.00
C PRO A 160 -6.83 1.59 3.84
N LEU A 161 -5.95 2.37 3.22
CA LEU A 161 -6.31 3.31 2.16
C LEU A 161 -6.97 2.55 1.00
N SER A 162 -8.16 3.01 0.63
CA SER A 162 -8.89 2.56 -0.56
C SER A 162 -8.39 3.30 -1.80
N PRO A 163 -8.78 2.87 -3.02
CA PRO A 163 -8.65 3.71 -4.20
C PRO A 163 -9.30 5.09 -4.02
N LEU A 164 -8.92 6.05 -4.88
CA LEU A 164 -9.49 7.40 -4.86
C LEU A 164 -10.97 7.37 -5.25
N SER A 165 -11.71 8.40 -4.79
CA SER A 165 -13.01 8.69 -5.38
C SER A 165 -12.84 9.03 -6.87
N TYR A 166 -13.91 8.86 -7.64
CA TYR A 166 -13.89 9.19 -9.07
C TYR A 166 -13.47 10.66 -9.32
N ASP A 167 -14.04 11.59 -8.55
CA ASP A 167 -13.71 13.03 -8.67
C ASP A 167 -12.23 13.32 -8.36
N ALA A 168 -11.68 12.74 -7.29
CA ALA A 168 -10.26 12.92 -6.96
C ALA A 168 -9.33 12.24 -7.97
N ALA A 169 -9.72 11.08 -8.49
CA ALA A 169 -8.99 10.38 -9.54
C ALA A 169 -8.96 11.19 -10.84
N GLN A 170 -10.09 11.77 -11.22
CA GLN A 170 -10.22 12.64 -12.39
C GLN A 170 -9.37 13.91 -12.23
N LYS A 171 -9.43 14.60 -11.09
CA LYS A 171 -8.58 15.77 -10.80
C LYS A 171 -7.09 15.42 -10.87
N THR A 172 -6.70 14.31 -10.26
CA THR A 172 -5.31 13.83 -10.31
C THR A 172 -4.86 13.56 -11.74
N PHE A 173 -5.72 12.95 -12.57
CA PHE A 173 -5.43 12.70 -13.98
C PHE A 173 -5.26 14.00 -14.77
N ILE A 174 -6.18 14.96 -14.61
CA ILE A 174 -6.17 16.25 -15.32
C ILE A 174 -4.95 17.10 -14.92
N ASP A 175 -4.57 17.11 -13.64
CA ASP A 175 -3.37 17.85 -13.19
C ASP A 175 -2.06 17.32 -13.82
N ILE A 176 -2.05 16.08 -14.32
CA ILE A 176 -0.88 15.46 -14.96
C ILE A 176 -0.98 15.54 -16.48
N ALA A 177 -2.08 15.08 -17.06
CA ALA A 177 -2.26 14.94 -18.51
C ALA A 177 -2.88 16.17 -19.18
N GLY A 178 -3.26 17.20 -18.41
CA GLY A 178 -3.99 18.36 -18.88
C GLY A 178 -5.50 18.11 -19.08
N GLU A 179 -6.21 19.18 -19.45
CA GLU A 179 -7.62 19.09 -19.82
C GLU A 179 -7.79 18.38 -21.18
N MET A 180 -8.63 17.35 -21.20
CA MET A 180 -8.98 16.63 -22.43
C MET A 180 -10.32 17.07 -22.96
N HIS A 181 -10.46 17.07 -24.29
CA HIS A 181 -11.74 17.37 -24.95
C HIS A 181 -12.74 16.21 -24.90
N ASP A 182 -12.29 14.97 -24.63
CA ASP A 182 -13.14 13.77 -24.57
C ASP A 182 -13.14 13.12 -23.17
N ASN A 183 -14.20 13.41 -22.41
CA ASN A 183 -14.42 12.84 -21.08
C ASN A 183 -14.60 11.31 -21.08
N SER A 184 -15.05 10.71 -22.19
CA SER A 184 -15.31 9.27 -22.25
C SER A 184 -14.03 8.44 -22.17
N ASN A 185 -12.91 8.98 -22.65
CA ASN A 185 -11.63 8.30 -22.59
C ASN A 185 -11.00 8.39 -21.18
N ILE A 186 -11.19 9.51 -20.48
CA ILE A 186 -10.82 9.62 -19.06
C ILE A 186 -11.57 8.56 -18.25
N GLU A 187 -12.89 8.46 -18.43
CA GLU A 187 -13.71 7.45 -17.75
C GLU A 187 -13.19 6.03 -17.95
N LYS A 188 -12.81 5.67 -19.18
CA LYS A 188 -12.21 4.37 -19.49
C LYS A 188 -10.89 4.16 -18.74
N ILE A 189 -9.98 5.12 -18.74
CA ILE A 189 -8.69 5.01 -18.02
C ILE A 189 -8.91 4.87 -16.51
N LEU A 190 -9.77 5.70 -15.93
CA LEU A 190 -10.08 5.63 -14.50
C LEU A 190 -10.70 4.28 -14.12
N HIS A 191 -11.56 3.74 -14.99
CA HIS A 191 -12.10 2.39 -14.82
C HIS A 191 -10.99 1.32 -14.87
N LEU A 192 -10.10 1.36 -15.86
CA LEU A 192 -8.98 0.40 -16.01
C LEU A 192 -7.99 0.44 -14.85
N THR A 193 -7.79 1.62 -14.26
CA THR A 193 -6.91 1.79 -13.09
C THR A 193 -7.61 1.46 -11.77
N ASN A 194 -8.93 1.22 -11.78
CA ASN A 194 -9.80 1.19 -10.59
C ASN A 194 -9.51 2.35 -9.62
N ASN A 195 -9.25 3.54 -10.15
CA ASN A 195 -8.87 4.74 -9.38
C ASN A 195 -7.66 4.55 -8.45
N MET A 196 -6.77 3.59 -8.73
CA MET A 196 -5.55 3.39 -7.94
C MET A 196 -4.56 4.55 -8.23
N PRO A 197 -4.10 5.31 -7.21
CA PRO A 197 -3.26 6.50 -7.42
C PRO A 197 -2.04 6.28 -8.31
N LEU A 198 -1.26 5.22 -8.05
CA LEU A 198 -0.07 4.92 -8.84
C LEU A 198 -0.40 4.59 -10.30
N ALA A 199 -1.48 3.82 -10.52
CA ALA A 199 -1.89 3.46 -11.87
C ALA A 199 -2.43 4.69 -12.64
N ILE A 200 -3.18 5.57 -11.98
CA ILE A 200 -3.61 6.86 -12.55
C ILE A 200 -2.39 7.71 -12.93
N TYR A 201 -1.44 7.88 -12.00
CA TYR A 201 -0.25 8.71 -12.20
C TYR A 201 0.51 8.28 -13.46
N LEU A 202 0.80 6.98 -13.57
CA LEU A 202 1.58 6.46 -14.67
C LEU A 202 0.80 6.50 -16.00
N MET A 203 -0.50 6.17 -16.00
CA MET A 203 -1.34 6.28 -17.19
C MET A 203 -1.47 7.74 -17.65
N ALA A 204 -1.61 8.69 -16.72
CA ALA A 204 -1.70 10.10 -17.06
C ALA A 204 -0.42 10.63 -17.71
N HIS A 205 0.76 10.21 -17.22
CA HIS A 205 2.04 10.57 -17.87
C HIS A 205 2.20 9.98 -19.27
N LEU A 206 1.76 8.74 -19.50
CA LEU A 206 1.75 8.16 -20.84
C LEU A 206 0.76 8.87 -21.77
N VAL A 207 -0.36 9.34 -21.24
CA VAL A 207 -1.33 10.10 -22.02
C VAL A 207 -0.81 11.49 -22.37
N ASP A 208 -0.10 12.15 -21.46
CA ASP A 208 0.59 13.41 -21.71
C ASP A 208 1.62 13.28 -22.86
N SER A 209 2.31 12.13 -22.95
CA SER A 209 3.31 11.88 -24.00
C SER A 209 2.73 11.36 -25.32
N ASP A 210 1.86 10.34 -25.27
CA ASP A 210 1.46 9.52 -26.44
C ASP A 210 0.03 9.80 -26.91
N GLY A 211 -0.76 10.52 -26.11
CA GLY A 211 -2.18 10.76 -26.34
C GLY A 211 -3.09 9.62 -25.90
N CYS A 212 -4.34 9.97 -25.59
CA CYS A 212 -5.27 9.07 -24.90
C CYS A 212 -5.66 7.82 -25.72
N GLU A 213 -5.90 7.97 -27.02
CA GLU A 213 -6.30 6.86 -27.90
C GLU A 213 -5.17 5.83 -28.04
N THR A 214 -3.93 6.30 -28.20
CA THR A 214 -2.73 5.45 -28.28
C THR A 214 -2.57 4.63 -27.00
N VAL A 215 -2.68 5.27 -25.83
CA VAL A 215 -2.53 4.59 -24.53
C VAL A 215 -3.64 3.56 -24.31
N LEU A 216 -4.89 3.89 -24.66
CA LEU A 216 -6.01 2.95 -24.57
C LEU A 216 -5.81 1.75 -25.51
N SER A 217 -5.39 1.97 -26.75
CA SER A 217 -5.09 0.89 -27.70
C SER A 217 -3.94 0.00 -27.23
N ARG A 218 -2.87 0.60 -26.67
CA ARG A 218 -1.76 -0.14 -26.09
C ARG A 218 -2.19 -0.95 -24.87
N TRP A 219 -3.08 -0.40 -24.04
CA TRP A 219 -3.59 -1.15 -22.89
C TRP A 219 -4.29 -2.45 -23.31
N GLU A 220 -5.01 -2.47 -24.43
CA GLU A 220 -5.68 -3.69 -24.92
C GLU A 220 -4.70 -4.84 -25.19
N THR A 221 -3.49 -4.54 -25.67
CA THR A 221 -2.47 -5.53 -26.04
C THR A 221 -1.44 -5.80 -24.92
N GLU A 222 -1.01 -4.76 -24.22
CA GLU A 222 0.10 -4.78 -23.26
C GLU A 222 -0.38 -4.75 -21.78
N LYS A 223 -1.64 -4.42 -21.49
CA LYS A 223 -2.20 -4.39 -20.12
C LYS A 223 -1.32 -3.59 -19.14
N THR A 224 -1.00 -4.16 -17.97
CA THR A 224 -0.17 -3.50 -16.95
C THR A 224 1.26 -3.22 -17.39
N SER A 225 1.77 -3.88 -18.44
CA SER A 225 3.14 -3.62 -18.93
C SER A 225 3.27 -2.30 -19.70
N VAL A 226 2.15 -1.72 -20.14
CA VAL A 226 2.10 -0.35 -20.70
C VAL A 226 2.73 0.65 -19.73
N VAL A 227 2.54 0.39 -18.44
CA VAL A 227 2.81 1.29 -17.33
C VAL A 227 4.27 1.18 -16.84
N SER A 228 5.20 0.96 -17.76
CA SER A 228 6.63 0.86 -17.47
C SER A 228 7.39 2.04 -18.06
N ASP A 229 7.73 3.02 -17.21
CA ASP A 229 8.72 4.03 -17.56
C ASP A 229 10.07 3.33 -17.63
N GLY A 230 10.58 3.06 -18.84
CA GLY A 230 11.79 2.28 -19.14
C GLY A 230 13.09 2.73 -18.48
N TYR A 231 13.05 3.72 -17.58
CA TYR A 231 14.17 4.26 -16.82
C TYR A 231 14.20 3.83 -15.34
N ASP A 232 13.06 3.47 -14.71
CA ASP A 232 13.04 3.07 -13.30
C ASP A 232 12.09 1.90 -13.04
N HIS A 233 12.66 0.70 -12.85
CA HIS A 233 11.90 -0.52 -12.53
C HIS A 233 11.08 -0.41 -11.22
N ARG A 234 11.36 0.56 -10.34
CA ARG A 234 10.61 0.81 -9.10
C ARG A 234 9.32 1.61 -9.31
N SER A 235 9.19 2.28 -10.45
CA SER A 235 7.99 3.01 -10.87
C SER A 235 7.00 2.13 -11.66
N ASN A 236 7.28 0.83 -11.81
CA ASN A 236 6.41 -0.08 -12.53
C ASN A 236 5.30 -0.63 -11.61
N LEU A 237 4.05 -0.49 -12.05
CA LEU A 237 2.88 -1.08 -11.40
C LEU A 237 3.06 -2.59 -11.18
N ASP A 238 3.62 -3.30 -12.16
CA ASP A 238 3.91 -4.73 -12.08
C ASP A 238 4.92 -5.06 -10.97
N PHE A 239 5.94 -4.22 -10.78
CA PHE A 239 6.92 -4.42 -9.71
C PHE A 239 6.27 -4.26 -8.33
N SER A 240 5.40 -3.27 -8.16
CA SER A 240 4.66 -3.06 -6.91
C SER A 240 3.72 -4.23 -6.58
N ILE A 241 3.09 -4.83 -7.60
CA ILE A 241 2.23 -6.01 -7.42
C ILE A 241 3.10 -7.24 -7.11
N ALA A 242 4.16 -7.48 -7.87
CA ALA A 242 5.09 -8.60 -7.69
C ALA A 242 5.74 -8.62 -6.30
N LEU A 243 6.09 -7.45 -5.74
CA LEU A 243 6.61 -7.33 -4.39
C LEU A 243 5.60 -7.82 -3.34
N SER A 244 4.32 -7.48 -3.53
CA SER A 244 3.24 -7.90 -2.62
C SER A 244 2.96 -9.41 -2.74
N LEU A 245 3.02 -9.97 -3.95
CA LEU A 245 2.87 -11.40 -4.24
C LEU A 245 4.02 -12.27 -3.70
N SER A 246 5.22 -11.69 -3.62
CA SER A 246 6.43 -12.37 -3.13
C SER A 246 6.62 -12.24 -1.62
N SER A 247 5.66 -11.61 -0.92
CA SER A 247 5.74 -11.45 0.53
C SER A 247 5.75 -12.79 1.27
N PRO A 248 6.56 -12.93 2.34
CA PRO A 248 6.54 -14.07 3.26
C PRO A 248 5.13 -14.49 3.72
N ARG A 249 4.21 -13.53 3.94
CA ARG A 249 2.81 -13.83 4.29
C ARG A 249 2.09 -14.64 3.21
N VAL A 250 2.22 -14.26 1.94
CA VAL A 250 1.64 -15.03 0.81
C VAL A 250 2.34 -16.39 0.69
N ALA A 251 3.68 -16.41 0.74
CA ALA A 251 4.46 -17.64 0.61
C ALA A 251 4.16 -18.68 1.71
N SER A 252 3.79 -18.22 2.91
CA SER A 252 3.50 -19.09 4.07
C SER A 252 2.18 -19.86 3.97
N VAL A 253 1.28 -19.48 3.06
CA VAL A 253 -0.04 -20.09 2.92
C VAL A 253 -0.21 -20.66 1.49
N PRO A 254 0.04 -21.96 1.28
CA PRO A 254 -0.17 -22.62 -0.01
C PRO A 254 -1.61 -22.44 -0.51
N GLY A 255 -1.80 -22.27 -1.81
CA GLY A 255 -3.13 -22.01 -2.40
C GLY A 255 -3.49 -20.52 -2.51
N THR A 256 -2.72 -19.62 -1.88
CA THR A 256 -3.05 -18.18 -1.86
C THR A 256 -2.93 -17.55 -3.24
N LYS A 257 -1.90 -17.91 -4.01
CA LYS A 257 -1.70 -17.40 -5.37
C LYS A 257 -2.73 -17.97 -6.32
N GLU A 258 -3.05 -19.25 -6.16
CA GLU A 258 -4.08 -19.96 -6.92
C GLU A 258 -5.46 -19.34 -6.72
N LEU A 259 -5.84 -19.05 -5.46
CA LEU A 259 -7.07 -18.33 -5.15
C LEU A 259 -7.07 -16.94 -5.79
N LEU A 260 -5.95 -16.21 -5.74
CA LEU A 260 -5.86 -14.89 -6.36
C LEU A 260 -5.98 -14.97 -7.89
N SER A 261 -5.38 -15.97 -8.54
CA SER A 261 -5.53 -16.22 -9.98
C SER A 261 -6.99 -16.47 -10.35
N LEU A 262 -7.72 -17.26 -9.56
CA LEU A 262 -9.17 -17.48 -9.78
C LEU A 262 -9.97 -16.19 -9.63
N LEU A 263 -9.75 -15.45 -8.53
CA LEU A 263 -10.43 -14.17 -8.29
C LEU A 263 -10.16 -13.15 -9.39
N SER A 264 -8.99 -13.25 -10.03
CA SER A 264 -8.61 -12.38 -11.14
C SER A 264 -9.40 -12.65 -12.42
N MET A 265 -10.07 -13.81 -12.53
CA MET A 265 -11.02 -14.11 -13.62
C MET A 265 -12.45 -13.67 -13.31
N LEU A 266 -12.73 -13.23 -12.07
CA LEU A 266 -14.06 -12.89 -11.59
C LEU A 266 -14.18 -11.37 -11.41
N PRO A 267 -14.65 -10.62 -12.44
CA PRO A 267 -14.74 -9.16 -12.36
C PRO A 267 -15.69 -8.68 -11.25
N ASP A 268 -16.73 -9.46 -10.93
CA ASP A 268 -17.67 -9.17 -9.84
C ASP A 268 -17.24 -9.77 -8.48
N GLY A 269 -16.08 -10.44 -8.45
CA GLY A 269 -15.58 -11.16 -7.29
C GLY A 269 -16.46 -12.32 -6.88
N VAL A 270 -16.34 -12.72 -5.62
CA VAL A 270 -17.01 -13.91 -5.08
C VAL A 270 -17.42 -13.70 -3.61
N SER A 271 -18.57 -14.20 -3.21
CA SER A 271 -19.05 -14.20 -1.83
C SER A 271 -18.50 -15.39 -1.05
N ASP A 272 -18.61 -15.34 0.28
CA ASP A 272 -18.20 -16.43 1.16
C ASP A 272 -19.02 -17.71 0.99
N GLN A 273 -20.25 -17.59 0.47
CA GLN A 273 -21.10 -18.75 0.18
C GLN A 273 -20.64 -19.43 -1.11
N GLU A 274 -20.44 -18.66 -2.18
CA GLU A 274 -19.90 -19.16 -3.45
C GLU A 274 -18.52 -19.80 -3.25
N LEU A 275 -17.62 -19.18 -2.45
CA LEU A 275 -16.31 -19.76 -2.13
C LEU A 275 -16.37 -21.13 -1.44
N LYS A 276 -17.43 -21.39 -0.66
CA LYS A 276 -17.62 -22.67 0.06
C LYS A 276 -18.31 -23.72 -0.80
N GLN A 277 -19.20 -23.30 -1.69
CA GLN A 277 -20.04 -24.18 -2.51
C GLN A 277 -19.35 -24.63 -3.80
N SER A 278 -18.43 -23.84 -4.32
CA SER A 278 -17.72 -24.07 -5.58
C SER A 278 -16.74 -25.25 -5.57
N GLY A 279 -16.50 -25.89 -4.41
CA GLY A 279 -15.65 -27.08 -4.30
C GLY A 279 -14.22 -26.88 -4.82
N PHE A 280 -13.64 -25.68 -4.67
CA PHE A 280 -12.30 -25.42 -5.20
C PHE A 280 -11.28 -26.40 -4.65
N PRO A 281 -10.33 -26.88 -5.49
CA PRO A 281 -9.24 -27.75 -5.07
C PRO A 281 -8.15 -26.95 -4.32
N ILE A 282 -8.57 -26.17 -3.33
CA ILE A 282 -7.71 -25.39 -2.44
C ILE A 282 -8.09 -25.79 -1.01
N ASP A 283 -7.19 -26.50 -0.33
CA ASP A 283 -7.51 -27.08 0.97
C ASP A 283 -7.82 -26.01 2.04
N ASN A 284 -7.14 -24.87 2.00
CA ASN A 284 -7.24 -23.80 3.00
C ASN A 284 -7.77 -22.47 2.42
N ILE A 285 -8.94 -22.49 1.77
CA ILE A 285 -9.55 -21.29 1.15
C ILE A 285 -9.71 -20.15 2.15
N LEU A 286 -10.15 -20.43 3.38
CA LEU A 286 -10.34 -19.39 4.40
C LEU A 286 -9.02 -18.75 4.83
N GLY A 287 -7.96 -19.54 5.00
CA GLY A 287 -6.62 -19.04 5.24
C GLY A 287 -6.09 -18.21 4.09
N CYS A 288 -6.27 -18.68 2.85
CA CYS A 288 -5.90 -17.94 1.64
C CYS A 288 -6.62 -16.60 1.55
N LYS A 289 -7.94 -16.59 1.73
CA LYS A 289 -8.76 -15.36 1.77
C LYS A 289 -8.24 -14.40 2.85
N ALA A 290 -8.01 -14.89 4.05
CA ALA A 290 -7.50 -14.07 5.16
C ALA A 290 -6.13 -13.46 4.81
N THR A 291 -5.25 -14.23 4.19
CA THR A 291 -3.94 -13.75 3.71
C THR A 291 -4.11 -12.66 2.65
N LEU A 292 -4.96 -12.85 1.64
CA LEU A 292 -5.20 -11.85 0.59
C LEU A 292 -5.74 -10.53 1.13
N LEU A 293 -6.64 -10.58 2.13
CA LEU A 293 -7.13 -9.37 2.82
C LEU A 293 -6.02 -8.71 3.66
N ARG A 294 -5.23 -9.50 4.38
CA ARG A 294 -4.12 -8.99 5.22
C ARG A 294 -3.00 -8.34 4.40
N THR A 295 -2.75 -8.83 3.18
CA THR A 295 -1.75 -8.26 2.26
C THR A 295 -2.34 -7.20 1.33
N ALA A 296 -3.66 -6.94 1.41
CA ALA A 296 -4.41 -6.01 0.56
C ALA A 296 -4.27 -6.32 -0.95
N LEU A 297 -4.02 -7.58 -1.30
CA LEU A 297 -4.10 -8.09 -2.68
C LEU A 297 -5.56 -8.29 -3.12
N ALA A 298 -6.47 -8.44 -2.16
CA ALA A 298 -7.91 -8.43 -2.36
C ALA A 298 -8.58 -7.54 -1.30
N TYR A 299 -9.83 -7.14 -1.55
CA TYR A 299 -10.64 -6.35 -0.63
C TYR A 299 -12.07 -6.88 -0.57
N SER A 300 -12.76 -6.59 0.54
CA SER A 300 -14.18 -6.91 0.70
C SER A 300 -15.02 -5.69 0.33
N THR A 301 -16.01 -5.88 -0.53
CA THR A 301 -17.01 -4.85 -0.84
C THR A 301 -18.02 -4.70 0.31
N SER A 302 -18.85 -3.65 0.24
CA SER A 302 -20.00 -3.46 1.15
C SER A 302 -21.00 -4.63 1.07
N GLN A 303 -21.09 -5.28 -0.09
CA GLN A 303 -21.91 -6.48 -0.34
C GLN A 303 -21.23 -7.78 0.15
N LYS A 304 -20.11 -7.68 0.87
CA LYS A 304 -19.32 -8.83 1.37
C LYS A 304 -18.83 -9.76 0.27
N ARG A 305 -18.53 -9.21 -0.91
CA ARG A 305 -17.85 -9.93 -1.99
C ARG A 305 -16.36 -9.63 -1.93
N LEU A 306 -15.55 -10.67 -2.07
CA LEU A 306 -14.11 -10.59 -2.21
C LEU A 306 -13.77 -10.22 -3.65
N LYS A 307 -13.17 -9.04 -3.86
CA LYS A 307 -12.76 -8.52 -5.17
C LYS A 307 -11.27 -8.23 -5.21
N VAL A 308 -10.75 -8.17 -6.43
CA VAL A 308 -9.36 -7.82 -6.76
C VAL A 308 -9.41 -6.58 -7.64
N LEU A 309 -8.41 -5.69 -7.50
CA LEU A 309 -8.32 -4.49 -8.33
C LEU A 309 -7.87 -4.88 -9.74
N VAL A 310 -8.43 -4.26 -10.77
CA VAL A 310 -8.15 -4.51 -12.19
C VAL A 310 -6.65 -4.59 -12.49
N PRO A 311 -5.78 -3.67 -12.03
CA PRO A 311 -4.34 -3.83 -12.22
C PRO A 311 -3.76 -5.14 -11.67
N ILE A 312 -4.22 -5.60 -10.51
CA ILE A 312 -3.80 -6.88 -9.94
C ILE A 312 -4.40 -8.04 -10.75
N GLN A 313 -5.65 -7.92 -11.22
CA GLN A 313 -6.28 -8.94 -12.05
C GLN A 313 -5.50 -9.16 -13.35
N GLU A 314 -5.19 -8.08 -14.07
CA GLU A 314 -4.47 -8.09 -15.33
C GLU A 314 -3.04 -8.63 -15.16
N HIS A 315 -2.34 -8.22 -14.09
CA HIS A 315 -1.03 -8.77 -13.73
C HIS A 315 -1.10 -10.29 -13.50
N MET A 316 -2.09 -10.75 -12.73
CA MET A 316 -2.25 -12.18 -12.44
C MET A 316 -2.62 -12.97 -13.69
N GLN A 317 -3.52 -12.48 -14.54
CA GLN A 317 -3.88 -13.14 -15.80
C GLN A 317 -2.67 -13.31 -16.73
N ARG A 318 -1.76 -12.34 -16.74
CA ARG A 318 -0.56 -12.38 -17.59
C ARG A 318 0.55 -13.27 -17.05
N TYR A 319 0.90 -13.15 -15.77
CA TYR A 319 2.08 -13.80 -15.20
C TYR A 319 1.77 -15.07 -14.40
N HIS A 320 0.53 -15.21 -13.93
CA HIS A 320 0.06 -16.28 -13.06
C HIS A 320 -1.36 -16.75 -13.43
N PRO A 321 -1.61 -17.14 -14.70
CA PRO A 321 -2.94 -17.53 -15.15
C PRO A 321 -3.48 -18.70 -14.33
N ALA A 322 -4.79 -18.67 -14.05
CA ALA A 322 -5.43 -19.74 -13.29
C ALA A 322 -5.37 -21.07 -14.08
N GLN A 323 -4.98 -22.14 -13.39
CA GLN A 323 -4.92 -23.46 -14.00
C GLN A 323 -6.33 -24.02 -14.23
N LEU A 324 -6.54 -24.69 -15.36
CA LEU A 324 -7.84 -25.26 -15.75
C LEU A 324 -8.44 -26.17 -14.67
N THR A 325 -7.59 -26.94 -13.97
CA THR A 325 -7.98 -27.83 -12.87
C THR A 325 -8.69 -27.12 -11.72
N ILE A 326 -8.41 -25.83 -11.50
CA ILE A 326 -8.98 -25.02 -10.44
C ILE A 326 -10.20 -24.23 -10.95
N VAL A 327 -10.21 -23.94 -12.25
CA VAL A 327 -11.21 -23.10 -12.94
C VAL A 327 -12.44 -23.92 -13.36
N GLU A 328 -12.28 -25.19 -13.72
CA GLU A 328 -13.37 -26.04 -14.20
C GLU A 328 -14.52 -26.22 -13.18
N PRO A 329 -14.27 -26.45 -11.88
CA PRO A 329 -15.33 -26.51 -10.86
C PRO A 329 -16.12 -25.20 -10.74
N LEU A 330 -15.45 -24.05 -10.89
CA LEU A 330 -16.07 -22.74 -10.87
C LEU A 330 -17.07 -22.58 -12.04
N PHE A 331 -16.63 -22.93 -13.25
CA PHE A 331 -17.47 -22.82 -14.44
C PHE A 331 -18.68 -23.76 -14.37
N GLN A 332 -18.51 -24.97 -13.81
CA GLN A 332 -19.63 -25.87 -13.57
C GLN A 332 -20.65 -25.24 -12.61
N HIS A 333 -20.19 -24.69 -11.48
CA HIS A 333 -21.06 -24.03 -10.51
C HIS A 333 -21.88 -22.88 -11.12
N TYR A 334 -21.26 -21.99 -11.92
CA TYR A 334 -21.98 -20.88 -12.56
C TYR A 334 -22.83 -21.30 -13.76
N ARG A 335 -22.57 -22.47 -14.38
CA ARG A 335 -23.46 -23.03 -15.41
C ARG A 335 -24.71 -23.67 -14.83
N GLU A 336 -24.66 -24.13 -13.58
CA GLU A 336 -25.77 -24.78 -12.88
C GLU A 336 -26.71 -23.81 -12.15
N LEU A 337 -26.31 -22.53 -12.02
CA LEU A 337 -27.10 -21.41 -11.47
C LEU A 337 -28.03 -20.79 -12.52
#